data_AF-A0A819G1E1-F1
#
_entry.id   AF-A0A819G1E1-F1
#
_cell.length_a   1.000
_cell.length_b   1.000
_cell.length_c   1.000
_cell.angle_alpha   90.00
_cell.angle_beta   90.00
_cell.angle_gamma   90.00
#
_symmetry.space_group_name_H-M   'P 1'
#
loop_
_entity.id
_entity.type
_entity.pdbx_description
1 polymer ?
#
loop_
_entity_poly.entity_id
_entity_poly.type
_entity_poly.pdbx_seq_one_letter_code
_entity_poly.pdbx_strand_id
1 'polypeptide(L)'
;KQRAKPVRQQKLTQEELEKSRTRPEEVKEFNSELGEQTIKQIMHIKRCLVKTYISAKSSPIDYFEFVIDPSSFAKTVENMFHVSFLIKEGFVNLFQDDVSLPALEPTDKAMNRIASSSSTQTDDASERANQMIMSITMDEWEQLIEVYEITEAQIPSKHN
;
A
#
# COMPACT_ATOMS: atom_id res chain seq x y z
N LYS A 1 -56.82 30.59 -16.96
CA LYS A 1 -56.37 29.23 -16.56
C LYS A 1 -55.52 28.65 -17.71
N GLN A 2 -54.20 28.73 -17.66
CA GLN A 2 -53.30 28.04 -18.60
C GLN A 2 -52.85 26.72 -17.96
N ARG A 3 -53.01 25.61 -18.67
CA ARG A 3 -52.48 24.29 -18.26
C ARG A 3 -51.11 24.10 -18.92
N ALA A 4 -50.08 23.92 -18.09
CA ALA A 4 -48.75 23.51 -18.52
C ALA A 4 -48.78 22.09 -19.12
N LYS A 5 -48.08 21.89 -20.24
CA LYS A 5 -47.89 20.57 -20.86
C LYS A 5 -46.67 19.87 -20.21
N PRO A 6 -46.70 18.55 -20.02
CA PRO A 6 -45.63 17.82 -19.34
C PRO A 6 -44.38 17.72 -20.22
N VAL A 7 -43.22 17.94 -19.61
CA VAL A 7 -41.89 17.75 -20.22
C VAL A 7 -41.63 16.25 -20.36
N ARG A 8 -41.45 15.81 -21.60
CA ARG A 8 -41.13 14.41 -21.96
C ARG A 8 -39.65 14.16 -21.66
N GLN A 9 -39.35 13.47 -20.57
CA GLN A 9 -38.01 12.91 -20.35
C GLN A 9 -37.72 11.89 -21.46
N GLN A 10 -36.76 12.19 -22.33
CA GLN A 10 -36.26 11.25 -23.32
C GLN A 10 -35.36 10.23 -22.62
N LYS A 11 -35.77 8.96 -22.62
CA LYS A 11 -34.88 7.84 -22.31
C LYS A 11 -33.93 7.68 -23.49
N LEU A 12 -32.61 7.75 -23.24
CA LEU A 12 -31.58 7.39 -24.22
C LEU A 12 -31.79 5.93 -24.66
N THR A 13 -31.66 5.67 -25.96
CA THR A 13 -31.81 4.33 -26.51
C THR A 13 -30.61 3.46 -26.14
N GLN A 14 -30.81 2.14 -26.14
CA GLN A 14 -29.76 1.17 -25.83
C GLN A 14 -28.56 1.31 -26.77
N GLU A 15 -28.82 1.74 -28.00
CA GLU A 15 -27.83 2.06 -29.03
C GLU A 15 -26.95 3.27 -28.67
N GLU A 16 -27.52 4.31 -28.04
CA GLU A 16 -26.78 5.49 -27.57
C GLU A 16 -25.89 5.14 -26.37
N LEU A 17 -26.34 4.24 -25.50
CA LEU A 17 -25.56 3.77 -24.36
C LEU A 17 -24.37 2.91 -24.81
N GLU A 18 -24.57 2.02 -25.79
CA GLU A 18 -23.50 1.21 -26.39
C GLU A 18 -22.48 2.06 -27.14
N LYS A 19 -22.91 3.14 -27.80
CA LYS A 19 -22.02 4.09 -28.47
C LYS A 19 -21.17 4.92 -27.50
N SER A 20 -21.65 5.12 -26.28
CA SER A 20 -20.91 5.82 -25.20
C SER A 20 -19.95 4.91 -24.43
N ARG A 21 -19.97 3.60 -24.69
CA ARG A 21 -19.11 2.63 -24.02
C ARG A 21 -17.72 2.69 -24.64
N THR A 22 -16.92 3.66 -24.21
CA THR A 22 -15.49 3.70 -24.50
C THR A 22 -14.87 2.39 -23.99
N ARG A 23 -14.36 1.57 -24.92
CA ARG A 23 -13.51 0.44 -24.56
C ARG A 23 -12.28 1.01 -23.86
N PRO A 24 -11.84 0.47 -22.72
CA PRO A 24 -10.54 0.83 -22.18
C PRO A 24 -9.51 0.60 -23.27
N GLU A 25 -8.75 1.65 -23.59
CA GLU A 25 -7.60 1.52 -24.48
C GLU A 25 -6.62 0.54 -23.82
N GLU A 26 -6.20 -0.50 -24.54
CA GLU A 26 -5.10 -1.34 -24.10
C GLU A 26 -3.91 -0.42 -23.86
N VAL A 27 -3.42 -0.40 -22.61
CA VAL A 27 -2.29 0.42 -22.20
C VAL A 27 -1.07 -0.05 -22.98
N LYS A 28 -0.75 0.68 -24.05
CA LYS A 28 0.46 0.48 -24.85
C LYS A 28 1.67 0.76 -23.98
N GLU A 29 2.55 -0.24 -23.92
CA GLU A 29 3.89 -0.21 -23.33
C GLU A 29 3.93 0.20 -21.84
N PHE A 30 3.96 -0.82 -20.98
CA PHE A 30 4.54 -0.68 -19.65
C PHE A 30 5.95 -0.10 -19.81
N ASN A 31 6.11 1.17 -19.45
CA ASN A 31 7.36 1.89 -19.62
C ASN A 31 8.42 1.22 -18.73
N SER A 32 9.31 0.41 -19.33
CA SER A 32 10.25 -0.48 -18.63
C SER A 32 11.06 0.29 -17.58
N GLU A 33 11.39 1.54 -17.86
CA GLU A 33 12.10 2.43 -16.95
C GLU A 33 11.29 2.76 -15.67
N LEU A 34 10.00 3.04 -15.80
CA LEU A 34 9.12 3.29 -14.65
C LEU A 34 8.98 2.03 -13.79
N GLY A 35 8.90 0.85 -14.43
CA GLY A 35 8.92 -0.43 -13.75
C GLY A 35 10.21 -0.65 -12.97
N GLU A 36 11.36 -0.39 -13.57
CA GLU A 36 12.66 -0.48 -12.91
C GLU A 36 12.79 0.48 -11.72
N GLN A 37 12.31 1.72 -11.85
CA GLN A 37 12.30 2.70 -10.76
C GLN A 37 11.43 2.19 -9.60
N THR A 38 10.24 1.69 -9.90
CA THR A 38 9.33 1.11 -8.90
C THR A 38 9.98 -0.06 -8.15
N ILE A 39 10.62 -0.98 -8.88
CA ILE A 39 11.34 -2.11 -8.29
C ILE A 39 12.48 -1.62 -7.38
N LYS A 40 13.24 -0.61 -7.80
CA LYS A 40 14.30 -0.01 -6.98
C LYS A 40 13.74 0.61 -5.69
N GLN A 41 12.57 1.23 -5.72
CA GLN A 41 11.91 1.76 -4.53
C GLN A 41 11.44 0.66 -3.58
N ILE A 42 10.76 -0.38 -4.10
CA ILE A 42 10.34 -1.53 -3.29
C ILE A 42 11.55 -2.18 -2.59
N MET A 43 12.65 -2.37 -3.33
CA MET A 43 13.90 -2.90 -2.76
C MET A 43 14.57 -1.97 -1.75
N HIS A 44 14.42 -0.65 -1.91
CA HIS A 44 14.88 0.33 -0.93
C HIS A 44 14.10 0.25 0.37
N ILE A 45 12.76 0.25 0.27
CA ILE A 45 11.85 0.13 1.41
C ILE A 45 12.08 -1.17 2.16
N LYS A 46 12.21 -2.30 1.46
CA LYS A 46 12.56 -3.59 2.07
C LYS A 46 13.85 -3.49 2.90
N ARG A 47 14.89 -2.83 2.38
CA ARG A 47 16.17 -2.65 3.09
C ARG A 47 15.99 -1.77 4.33
N CYS A 48 15.23 -0.68 4.23
CA CYS A 48 14.93 0.18 5.38
C CYS A 48 14.21 -0.62 6.47
N LEU A 49 13.16 -1.37 6.10
CA LEU A 49 12.39 -2.19 7.03
C LEU A 49 13.27 -3.21 7.77
N VAL A 50 14.09 -3.97 7.03
CA VAL A 50 15.01 -4.96 7.64
C VAL A 50 16.03 -4.27 8.56
N LYS A 51 16.55 -3.11 8.16
CA LYS A 51 17.50 -2.35 8.99
C LYS A 51 16.84 -1.89 10.29
N THR A 52 15.65 -1.29 10.20
CA THR A 52 14.89 -0.82 11.37
C THR A 52 14.57 -1.97 12.32
N TYR A 53 14.13 -3.12 11.79
CA TYR A 53 13.83 -4.32 12.59
C TYR A 53 15.06 -4.83 13.36
N ILE A 54 16.23 -4.89 12.70
CA ILE A 54 17.48 -5.31 13.34
C ILE A 54 17.91 -4.30 14.41
N SER A 55 17.83 -3.00 14.11
CA SER A 55 18.15 -1.93 15.06
C SER A 55 17.21 -1.94 16.28
N ALA A 56 15.95 -2.35 16.09
CA ALA A 56 14.96 -2.55 17.14
C ALA A 56 15.07 -3.91 17.87
N LYS A 57 16.20 -4.62 17.74
CA LYS A 57 16.44 -5.94 18.36
C LYS A 57 15.38 -6.99 18.00
N SER A 58 14.96 -7.02 16.74
CA SER A 58 13.95 -7.94 16.23
C SER A 58 12.56 -7.75 16.85
N SER A 59 12.23 -6.51 17.21
CA SER A 59 10.85 -6.12 17.54
C SER A 59 10.07 -5.77 16.28
N PRO A 60 8.79 -6.16 16.16
CA PRO A 60 7.88 -5.65 15.13
C PRO A 60 7.90 -4.11 15.08
N ILE A 61 7.75 -3.56 13.88
CA ILE A 61 7.80 -2.12 13.60
C ILE A 61 6.37 -1.62 13.44
N ASP A 62 5.99 -0.51 14.07
CA ASP A 62 4.68 0.08 13.83
C ASP A 62 4.50 0.47 12.35
N TYR A 63 3.34 0.12 11.78
CA TYR A 63 3.07 0.36 10.37
C TYR A 63 3.07 1.85 10.02
N PHE A 64 2.39 2.67 10.80
CA PHE A 64 2.21 4.10 10.52
C PHE A 64 3.51 4.86 10.72
N GLU A 65 4.26 4.58 11.79
CA GLU A 65 5.59 5.14 12.00
C GLU A 65 6.55 4.82 10.84
N PHE A 66 6.38 3.66 10.21
CA PHE A 66 7.24 3.25 9.11
C PHE A 66 6.87 3.88 7.76
N VAL A 67 5.58 3.94 7.41
CA VAL A 67 5.14 4.37 6.07
C VAL A 67 4.90 5.87 5.93
N ILE A 68 4.62 6.58 7.03
CA ILE A 68 4.31 8.00 6.99
C ILE A 68 5.58 8.83 6.70
N ASP A 69 5.49 9.66 5.67
CA ASP A 69 6.40 10.78 5.44
C ASP A 69 5.68 12.06 5.90
N PRO A 70 6.16 12.75 6.95
CA PRO A 70 5.50 13.93 7.50
C PRO A 70 5.58 15.16 6.58
N SER A 71 6.44 15.12 5.56
CA SER A 71 6.60 16.20 4.59
C SER A 71 5.77 16.00 3.32
N SER A 72 5.20 14.80 3.11
CA SER A 72 4.51 14.47 1.87
C SER A 72 3.51 13.33 2.00
N PHE A 73 2.22 13.67 1.89
CA PHE A 73 1.14 12.69 1.75
C PHE A 73 1.34 11.77 0.54
N ALA A 74 1.75 12.32 -0.61
CA ALA A 74 1.94 11.52 -1.82
C ALA A 74 2.99 10.41 -1.60
N LYS A 75 4.11 10.74 -0.95
CA LYS A 75 5.12 9.73 -0.58
C LYS A 75 4.59 8.73 0.44
N THR A 76 3.75 9.17 1.39
CA THR A 76 3.09 8.25 2.33
C THR A 76 2.25 7.22 1.58
N VAL A 77 1.43 7.66 0.63
CA VAL A 77 0.60 6.76 -0.19
C VAL A 77 1.48 5.81 -1.04
N GLU A 78 2.57 6.31 -1.61
CA GLU A 78 3.55 5.48 -2.34
C GLU A 78 4.21 4.43 -1.43
N ASN A 79 4.62 4.81 -0.22
CA ASN A 79 5.20 3.92 0.78
C ASN A 79 4.21 2.82 1.16
N MET A 80 2.96 3.18 1.46
CA MET A 80 1.89 2.23 1.78
C MET A 80 1.66 1.25 0.63
N PHE A 81 1.63 1.74 -0.61
CA PHE A 81 1.49 0.90 -1.80
C PHE A 81 2.67 -0.07 -1.96
N HIS A 82 3.90 0.38 -1.79
CA HIS A 82 5.08 -0.47 -1.87
C HIS A 82 5.18 -1.50 -0.75
N VAL A 83 4.80 -1.14 0.49
CA VAL A 83 4.72 -2.08 1.61
C VAL A 83 3.66 -3.14 1.34
N SER A 84 2.52 -2.79 0.74
CA SER A 84 1.49 -3.76 0.36
C SER A 84 2.02 -4.82 -0.62
N PHE A 85 2.94 -4.46 -1.54
CA PHE A 85 3.63 -5.43 -2.39
C PHE A 85 4.56 -6.33 -1.60
N LEU A 86 5.30 -5.80 -0.62
CA LEU A 86 6.17 -6.61 0.21
C LEU A 86 5.39 -7.64 1.04
N ILE A 87 4.20 -7.27 1.51
CA ILE A 87 3.26 -8.17 2.20
C ILE A 87 2.75 -9.23 1.23
N LYS A 88 2.26 -8.81 0.05
CA LYS A 88 1.77 -9.71 -1.00
C LYS A 88 2.80 -10.77 -1.41
N GLU A 89 4.06 -10.37 -1.56
CA GLU A 89 5.16 -11.24 -1.98
C GLU A 89 5.72 -12.09 -0.82
N GLY A 90 5.17 -11.99 0.39
CA GLY A 90 5.59 -12.74 1.57
C GLY A 90 6.97 -12.34 2.10
N PHE A 91 7.43 -11.13 1.79
CA PHE A 91 8.65 -10.56 2.38
C PHE A 91 8.39 -9.96 3.76
N VAL A 92 7.15 -9.53 4.03
CA VAL A 92 6.79 -8.87 5.29
C VAL A 92 5.47 -9.45 5.78
N ASN A 93 5.41 -9.78 7.06
CA ASN A 93 4.18 -10.09 7.76
C ASN A 93 3.60 -8.80 8.34
N LEU A 94 2.28 -8.66 8.26
CA LEU A 94 1.53 -7.62 8.94
C LEU A 94 0.71 -8.29 10.04
N PHE A 95 0.92 -7.86 11.28
CA PHE A 95 0.12 -8.26 12.42
C PHE A 95 -0.87 -7.15 12.76
N GLN A 96 -2.12 -7.53 12.96
CA GLN A 96 -3.14 -6.65 13.53
C GLN A 96 -4.07 -7.54 14.34
N ASP A 97 -4.06 -7.36 15.67
CA ASP A 97 -5.08 -7.93 16.54
C ASP A 97 -6.19 -6.89 16.80
N ASP A 98 -7.29 -7.29 17.44
CA ASP A 98 -8.46 -6.42 17.66
C ASP A 98 -8.17 -5.22 18.61
N VAL A 99 -6.98 -5.17 19.22
CA VAL A 99 -6.59 -4.22 20.28
C VAL A 99 -5.28 -3.49 19.93
N SER A 100 -4.44 -4.07 19.07
CA SER A 100 -3.10 -3.60 18.75
C SER A 100 -3.08 -2.77 17.47
N LEU A 101 -2.12 -1.84 17.42
CA LEU A 101 -1.79 -1.15 16.19
C LEU A 101 -1.20 -2.14 15.16
N PRO A 102 -1.37 -1.87 13.85
CA PRO A 102 -0.79 -2.71 12.82
C PRO A 102 0.74 -2.67 12.88
N ALA A 103 1.39 -3.84 12.87
CA ALA A 103 2.85 -3.95 12.99
C ALA A 103 3.46 -4.82 11.88
N LEU A 104 4.63 -4.41 11.39
CA LEU A 104 5.38 -5.05 10.32
C LEU A 104 6.54 -5.88 10.87
N GLU A 105 6.69 -7.10 10.35
CA GLU A 105 7.84 -7.96 10.63
C GLU A 105 8.41 -8.56 9.33
N PRO A 106 9.71 -8.39 9.03
CA PRO A 106 10.33 -9.04 7.88
C PRO A 106 10.41 -10.56 8.07
N THR A 107 10.06 -11.31 7.03
CA THR A 107 10.17 -12.78 7.03
C THR A 107 11.60 -13.26 6.81
N ASP A 108 11.86 -14.55 7.02
CA ASP A 108 13.16 -15.17 6.67
C ASP A 108 13.52 -14.96 5.19
N LYS A 109 12.51 -14.95 4.31
CA LYS A 109 12.64 -14.63 2.88
C LYS A 109 13.12 -13.19 2.67
N ALA A 110 12.68 -12.23 3.49
CA ALA A 110 13.20 -10.87 3.42
C ALA A 110 14.62 -10.74 3.96
N MET A 111 14.95 -11.51 4.99
CA MET A 111 16.26 -11.51 5.63
C MET A 111 17.32 -12.35 4.90
N ASN A 112 16.95 -13.04 3.81
CA ASN A 112 17.80 -13.98 3.09
C ASN A 112 18.46 -15.04 4.00
N ARG A 113 17.76 -15.45 5.08
CA ARG A 113 18.24 -16.50 5.98
C ARG A 113 17.92 -17.86 5.36
N ILE A 114 18.86 -18.80 5.43
CA ILE A 114 18.60 -20.20 5.07
C ILE A 114 17.58 -20.71 6.10
N ALA A 115 16.40 -21.13 5.64
CA ALA A 115 15.35 -21.69 6.48
C ALA A 115 15.90 -22.88 7.27
N SER A 116 16.35 -22.61 8.49
CA SER A 116 16.83 -23.62 9.43
C SER A 116 15.60 -24.12 10.16
N SER A 117 14.88 -25.04 9.51
CA SER A 117 13.83 -25.91 10.07
C SER A 117 13.60 -25.78 11.58
N SER A 118 12.75 -24.85 12.02
CA SER A 118 12.12 -24.86 13.36
C SER A 118 11.12 -23.71 13.56
N SER A 119 10.11 -23.64 12.72
CA SER A 119 8.82 -23.08 13.14
C SER A 119 7.75 -23.69 12.27
N THR A 120 7.06 -24.66 12.85
CA THR A 120 5.73 -25.11 12.45
C THR A 120 4.82 -23.88 12.36
N GLN A 121 4.72 -23.30 11.18
CA GLN A 121 3.59 -22.48 10.80
C GLN A 121 3.01 -23.14 9.55
N THR A 122 1.97 -23.90 9.83
CA THR A 122 0.99 -24.48 8.91
C THR A 122 0.95 -23.79 7.55
N ASP A 123 1.04 -24.59 6.49
CA ASP A 123 0.85 -24.26 5.07
C ASP A 123 -0.51 -23.59 4.73
N ASP A 124 -1.27 -23.16 5.73
CA ASP A 124 -2.59 -22.51 5.65
C ASP A 124 -2.50 -20.98 5.86
N ALA A 125 -1.37 -20.47 6.37
CA ALA A 125 -1.16 -19.02 6.59
C ALA A 125 -0.72 -18.28 5.32
N SER A 126 -0.07 -18.97 4.37
CA SER A 126 0.38 -18.34 3.12
C SER A 126 -0.79 -18.01 2.18
N GLU A 127 -1.96 -18.64 2.35
CA GLU A 127 -3.18 -18.33 1.60
C GLU A 127 -3.95 -17.12 2.17
N ARG A 128 -3.58 -16.63 3.36
CA ARG A 128 -4.20 -15.47 4.03
C ARG A 128 -3.26 -14.29 4.22
N ALA A 129 -2.21 -14.18 3.41
CA ALA A 129 -1.55 -12.88 3.20
C ALA A 129 -2.52 -11.96 2.44
N ASN A 130 -3.63 -11.60 3.10
CA ASN A 130 -4.60 -10.64 2.63
C ASN A 130 -3.80 -9.37 2.37
N GLN A 131 -3.74 -8.96 1.10
CA GLN A 131 -3.20 -7.67 0.69
C GLN A 131 -4.01 -6.60 1.42
N MET A 132 -3.53 -6.16 2.59
CA MET A 132 -4.14 -5.07 3.31
C MET A 132 -3.66 -3.78 2.66
N ILE A 133 -4.53 -3.20 1.83
CA ILE A 133 -4.38 -1.83 1.38
C ILE A 133 -5.14 -0.98 2.38
N MET A 134 -4.41 -0.37 3.32
CA MET A 134 -4.98 0.67 4.17
C MET A 134 -5.23 1.90 3.31
N SER A 135 -6.40 2.51 3.45
CA SER A 135 -6.70 3.82 2.86
C SER A 135 -6.50 4.88 3.92
N ILE A 136 -5.99 6.04 3.50
CA ILE A 136 -5.82 7.20 4.36
C ILE A 136 -6.20 8.45 3.59
N THR A 137 -6.91 9.36 4.26
CA THR A 137 -7.22 10.71 3.77
C THR A 137 -6.12 11.69 4.17
N MET A 138 -6.08 12.86 3.53
CA MET A 138 -5.13 13.93 3.92
C MET A 138 -5.29 14.30 5.40
N ASP A 139 -6.53 14.45 5.86
CA ASP A 139 -6.84 14.83 7.25
C ASP A 139 -6.40 13.75 8.24
N GLU A 140 -6.59 12.47 7.92
CA GLU A 140 -6.10 11.35 8.75
C GLU A 140 -4.56 11.30 8.76
N TRP A 141 -3.90 11.60 7.64
CA TRP A 141 -2.44 11.67 7.57
C TRP A 141 -1.88 12.76 8.48
N GLU A 142 -2.46 13.96 8.46
CA GLU A 142 -2.06 15.05 9.37
C GLU A 142 -2.28 14.65 10.84
N GLN A 143 -3.43 14.06 11.16
CA GLN A 143 -3.71 13.58 12.51
C GLN A 143 -2.75 12.49 12.98
N LEU A 144 -2.39 11.54 12.12
CA LEU A 144 -1.45 10.49 12.47
C LEU A 144 -0.05 11.06 12.73
N ILE A 145 0.40 12.07 11.97
CA ILE A 145 1.68 12.76 12.25
C ILE A 145 1.66 13.37 13.65
N GLU A 146 0.57 14.02 14.04
CA GLU A 146 0.43 14.63 15.36
C GLU A 146 0.38 13.57 16.47
N VAL A 147 -0.44 12.53 16.33
CA VAL A 147 -0.66 11.51 17.35
C VAL A 147 0.58 10.64 17.58
N TYR A 148 1.30 10.31 16.51
CA TYR A 148 2.53 9.50 16.58
C TYR A 148 3.79 10.36 16.71
N GLU A 149 3.66 11.69 16.80
CA GLU A 149 4.77 12.64 16.90
C GLU A 149 5.86 12.40 15.81
N ILE A 150 5.43 12.12 14.57
CA ILE A 150 6.34 11.73 13.48
C ILE A 150 7.06 12.96 12.95
N THR A 151 8.30 13.17 13.39
CA THR A 151 9.11 14.31 12.93
C THR A 151 10.00 13.96 11.72
N GLU A 152 10.30 12.69 11.50
CA GLU A 152 11.19 12.23 10.43
C GLU A 152 10.68 10.94 9.78
N ALA A 153 10.85 10.83 8.46
CA ALA A 153 10.47 9.64 7.71
C ALA A 153 11.47 8.48 7.92
N GLN A 154 10.97 7.29 8.29
CA GLN A 154 11.78 6.07 8.42
C GLN A 154 12.33 5.58 7.05
N ILE A 155 11.68 5.96 5.96
CA ILE A 155 12.10 5.69 4.59
C ILE A 155 12.72 6.98 4.03
N PRO A 156 14.05 7.19 4.14
CA PRO A 156 14.67 8.39 3.64
C PRO A 156 14.54 8.47 2.12
N SER A 157 14.11 9.64 1.64
CA SER A 157 14.12 9.97 0.22
C SER A 157 15.56 9.91 -0.28
N LYS A 158 15.80 9.14 -1.35
CA LYS A 158 17.06 9.24 -2.10
C LYS A 158 17.02 10.53 -2.91
N HIS A 159 17.32 11.67 -2.30
CA HIS A 159 17.75 12.82 -3.08
C HIS A 159 19.15 12.53 -3.62
N ASN A 160 19.26 12.67 -4.94
CA ASN A 160 20.42 12.49 -5.84
C ASN A 160 21.81 12.46 -5.20
#